data_AF-A0A2E5EGW9-F1
#
_entry.id   AF-A0A2E5EGW9-F1
#
_cell.length_a   1.000
_cell.length_b   1.000
_cell.length_c   1.000
_cell.angle_alpha   90.00
_cell.angle_beta   90.00
_cell.angle_gamma   90.00
#
_symmetry.space_group_name_H-M   'P 1'
#
loop_
_entity.id
_entity.type
_entity.pdbx_description
1 polymer ?
#
loop_
_entity_poly.entity_id
_entity_poly.type
_entity_poly.pdbx_seq_one_letter_code
_entity_poly.pdbx_strand_id
1 'polypeptide(L)'
;MKNELVIQLDPGRREFRPGETLSLIVGWQLDTQPESAEARLFWHTEGKGSGDIQIVETDVLHQPKMSEERKIGFQLPNAPYSYNGRLVSIKWAVELVVEPGSHSKLVEFSLSADGRALQPQIQ
;
A
#
# COMPACT_ATOMS: atom_id res chain seq x y z
N MET A 1 -26.18 5.35 -3.50
CA MET A 1 -25.19 5.63 -2.43
C MET A 1 -23.82 5.72 -3.08
N LYS A 2 -22.86 6.45 -2.51
CA LYS A 2 -21.52 6.57 -3.11
C LYS A 2 -20.66 5.42 -2.62
N ASN A 3 -19.99 4.72 -3.53
CA ASN A 3 -19.00 3.69 -3.20
C ASN A 3 -17.75 4.38 -2.63
N GLU A 4 -17.30 3.94 -1.46
CA GLU A 4 -16.17 4.52 -0.73
C GLU A 4 -15.24 3.43 -0.21
N LEU A 5 -13.94 3.65 -0.39
CA LEU A 5 -12.87 2.80 0.13
C LEU A 5 -11.93 3.65 0.97
N VAL A 6 -11.49 3.08 2.10
CA VAL A 6 -10.56 3.72 3.02
C VAL A 6 -9.40 2.79 3.34
N ILE A 7 -8.21 3.39 3.46
CA ILE A 7 -7.04 2.75 4.04
C ILE A 7 -6.47 3.75 5.05
N GLN A 8 -6.27 3.30 6.28
CA GLN A 8 -5.75 4.11 7.37
C GLN A 8 -4.52 3.45 7.96
N LEU A 9 -3.40 4.16 7.86
CA LEU A 9 -2.19 3.91 8.64
C LEU A 9 -2.32 4.63 9.99
N ASP A 10 -1.48 4.26 10.96
CA ASP A 10 -1.32 5.02 12.20
C ASP A 10 -1.12 6.52 11.88
N PRO A 11 -1.86 7.43 12.55
CA PRO A 11 -1.76 8.87 12.28
C PRO A 11 -0.31 9.37 12.36
N GLY A 12 0.13 10.07 11.31
CA GLY A 12 1.50 10.61 11.22
C GLY A 12 2.60 9.58 10.90
N ARG A 13 2.31 8.27 10.92
CA ARG A 13 3.29 7.24 10.58
C ARG A 13 3.29 6.97 9.08
N ARG A 14 4.38 7.33 8.42
CA ARG A 14 4.60 7.08 6.97
C ARG A 14 5.96 6.49 6.66
N GLU A 15 6.81 6.33 7.67
CA GLU A 15 8.15 5.81 7.54
C GLU A 15 8.25 4.54 8.40
N PHE A 16 8.78 3.49 7.81
CA PHE A 16 8.87 2.16 8.40
C PHE A 16 10.24 1.56 8.09
N ARG A 17 10.71 0.68 8.97
CA ARG A 17 11.96 -0.06 8.77
C ARG A 17 11.69 -1.49 8.28
N PRO A 18 12.68 -2.10 7.61
CA PRO A 18 12.75 -3.54 7.40
C PRO A 18 12.39 -4.36 8.63
N GLY A 19 11.60 -5.41 8.44
CA GLY A 19 11.18 -6.32 9.51
C GLY A 19 10.12 -5.77 10.46
N GLU A 20 9.68 -4.52 10.31
CA GLU A 20 8.51 -4.03 11.02
C GLU A 20 7.22 -4.61 10.45
N THR A 21 6.20 -4.71 11.29
CA THR A 21 4.83 -4.95 10.86
C THR A 21 4.17 -3.63 10.46
N LEU A 22 3.77 -3.50 9.19
CA LEU A 22 2.88 -2.45 8.73
C LEU A 22 1.44 -2.79 9.15
N SER A 23 0.96 -2.21 10.25
CA SER A 23 -0.44 -2.38 10.67
C SER A 23 -1.31 -1.30 10.04
N LEU A 24 -2.47 -1.69 9.51
CA LEU A 24 -3.40 -0.76 8.92
C LEU A 24 -4.86 -1.20 9.07
N ILE A 25 -5.77 -0.24 8.91
CA ILE A 25 -7.20 -0.46 8.81
C ILE A 25 -7.60 -0.28 7.35
N VAL A 26 -8.28 -1.27 6.79
CA VAL A 26 -8.94 -1.19 5.48
C VAL A 26 -10.45 -1.20 5.69
N GLY A 27 -11.19 -0.44 4.88
CA GLY A 27 -12.63 -0.43 4.97
C GLY A 27 -13.29 -0.01 3.68
N TRP A 28 -14.54 -0.39 3.53
CA TRP A 28 -15.33 -0.03 2.36
C TRP A 28 -16.82 0.08 2.69
N GLN A 29 -17.52 0.80 1.83
CA GLN A 29 -18.96 0.87 1.79
C GLN A 29 -19.40 0.89 0.33
N LEU A 30 -20.08 -0.17 -0.10
CA LEU A 30 -20.45 -0.43 -1.48
C LEU A 30 -21.97 -0.59 -1.61
N ASP A 31 -22.48 -0.26 -2.79
CA ASP A 31 -23.88 -0.38 -3.17
C ASP A 31 -24.29 -1.82 -3.55
N THR A 32 -23.31 -2.67 -3.82
CA THR A 32 -23.50 -4.08 -4.19
C THR A 32 -22.58 -4.99 -3.37
N GLN A 33 -22.97 -6.26 -3.26
CA GLN A 33 -22.22 -7.28 -2.53
C GLN A 33 -20.92 -7.62 -3.27
N PRO A 34 -19.74 -7.46 -2.63
CA PRO A 34 -18.48 -7.81 -3.27
C PRO A 34 -18.34 -9.32 -3.50
N GLU A 35 -17.71 -9.67 -4.61
CA GLU A 35 -17.25 -11.02 -4.94
C GLU A 35 -15.90 -11.32 -4.29
N SER A 36 -15.00 -10.34 -4.28
CA SER A 36 -13.69 -10.46 -3.63
C SER A 36 -13.23 -9.12 -3.07
N ALA A 37 -12.39 -9.18 -2.06
CA ALA A 37 -11.65 -8.04 -1.56
C ALA A 37 -10.26 -8.51 -1.14
N GLU A 38 -9.23 -7.75 -1.47
CA GLU A 38 -7.86 -8.05 -1.09
C GLU A 38 -7.05 -6.79 -0.89
N ALA A 39 -6.07 -6.87 0.01
CA ALA A 39 -5.05 -5.85 0.20
C ALA A 39 -3.72 -6.37 -0.35
N ARG A 40 -3.04 -5.56 -1.16
CA ARG A 40 -1.78 -5.90 -1.80
C ARG A 40 -0.69 -4.98 -1.30
N LEU A 41 0.35 -5.55 -0.70
CA LEU A 41 1.61 -4.86 -0.43
C LEU A 41 2.48 -4.98 -1.69
N PHE A 42 2.94 -3.85 -2.21
CA PHE A 42 3.80 -3.85 -3.39
C PHE A 42 4.76 -2.66 -3.38
N TRP A 43 5.78 -2.77 -4.21
CA TRP A 43 6.57 -1.63 -4.63
C TRP A 43 6.53 -1.49 -6.14
N HIS A 44 6.78 -0.28 -6.60
CA HIS A 44 6.93 0.00 -8.01
C HIS A 44 7.99 1.06 -8.27
N THR A 45 8.52 1.06 -9.50
CA THR A 45 9.40 2.11 -9.98
C THR A 45 8.63 3.11 -10.84
N GLU A 46 8.97 4.38 -10.64
CA GLU A 46 8.44 5.49 -11.45
C GLU A 46 9.62 6.30 -11.99
N GLY A 47 9.50 6.85 -13.21
CA GLY A 47 10.56 7.66 -13.80
C GLY A 47 10.49 7.72 -15.32
N LYS A 48 11.63 8.03 -15.94
CA LYS A 48 11.74 8.18 -17.41
C LYS A 48 11.76 6.85 -18.18
N GLY A 49 11.99 5.73 -17.49
CA GLY A 49 12.00 4.39 -18.07
C GLY A 49 10.64 3.69 -17.98
N SER A 50 10.60 2.39 -18.31
CA SER A 50 9.48 1.52 -17.98
C SER A 50 9.42 1.32 -16.47
N GLY A 51 8.25 1.53 -15.87
CA GLY A 51 8.03 1.20 -14.46
C GLY A 51 7.93 -0.31 -14.27
N ASP A 52 8.52 -0.80 -13.20
CA ASP A 52 8.39 -2.16 -12.68
C ASP A 52 7.38 -2.13 -11.54
N ILE A 53 6.56 -3.17 -11.41
CA ILE A 53 5.66 -3.37 -10.28
C ILE A 53 5.92 -4.78 -9.74
N GLN A 54 6.08 -4.90 -8.43
CA GLN A 54 6.20 -6.19 -7.77
C GLN A 54 5.28 -6.26 -6.55
N ILE A 55 4.27 -7.13 -6.63
CA ILE A 55 3.47 -7.52 -5.47
C ILE A 55 4.33 -8.41 -4.57
N VAL A 56 4.45 -8.02 -3.31
CA VAL A 56 5.24 -8.72 -2.30
C VAL A 56 4.36 -9.67 -1.50
N GLU A 57 3.18 -9.20 -1.13
CA GLU A 57 2.22 -9.97 -0.35
C GLU A 57 0.79 -9.55 -0.69
N THR A 58 -0.12 -10.51 -0.68
CA THR A 58 -1.56 -10.28 -0.85
C THR A 58 -2.29 -10.88 0.34
N ASP A 59 -3.08 -10.08 1.03
CA ASP A 59 -4.00 -10.52 2.08
C ASP A 59 -5.43 -10.58 1.50
N VAL A 60 -5.97 -11.79 1.39
CA VAL A 60 -7.31 -12.04 0.85
C VAL A 60 -8.35 -11.90 1.96
N LEU A 61 -9.24 -10.92 1.81
CA LEU A 61 -10.28 -10.61 2.79
C LEU A 61 -11.49 -11.51 2.52
N HIS A 62 -11.43 -12.75 3.04
CA HIS A 62 -12.47 -13.76 2.82
C HIS A 62 -13.86 -13.27 3.24
N GLN A 63 -14.87 -13.68 2.44
CA GLN A 63 -16.29 -13.37 2.65
C GLN A 63 -16.53 -11.86 2.90
N PRO A 64 -16.16 -10.99 1.95
CA PRO A 64 -16.36 -9.57 2.10
C PRO A 64 -17.86 -9.26 2.20
N LYS A 65 -18.24 -8.25 2.98
CA LYS A 65 -19.61 -7.72 3.07
C LYS A 65 -19.72 -6.44 2.26
N MET A 66 -20.94 -5.95 2.04
CA MET A 66 -21.16 -4.65 1.38
C MET A 66 -20.52 -3.47 2.12
N SER A 67 -20.46 -3.53 3.45
CA SER A 67 -19.77 -2.54 4.26
C SER A 67 -19.13 -3.20 5.47
N GLU A 68 -17.84 -2.98 5.62
CA GLU A 68 -17.09 -3.42 6.79
C GLU A 68 -15.74 -2.70 6.88
N GLU A 69 -15.10 -2.90 8.03
CA GLU A 69 -13.75 -2.44 8.34
C GLU A 69 -12.96 -3.62 8.91
N ARG A 70 -11.71 -3.79 8.48
CA ARG A 70 -10.80 -4.85 8.94
C ARG A 70 -9.44 -4.27 9.29
N LYS A 71 -8.87 -4.80 10.39
CA LYS A 71 -7.45 -4.60 10.72
C LYS A 71 -6.64 -5.68 10.03
N ILE A 72 -5.60 -5.26 9.31
CA ILE A 72 -4.66 -6.16 8.64
C ILE A 72 -3.23 -5.74 8.96
N GLY A 73 -2.27 -6.58 8.62
CA GLY A 73 -0.87 -6.20 8.70
C GLY A 73 0.04 -7.01 7.79
N PHE A 74 1.08 -6.36 7.30
CA PHE A 74 2.10 -6.97 6.43
C PHE A 74 3.46 -6.98 7.12
N GLN A 75 4.24 -8.03 6.89
CA GLN A 75 5.65 -8.07 7.30
C GLN A 75 6.49 -7.36 6.25
N LEU A 76 7.14 -6.26 6.63
CA LEU A 76 7.93 -5.47 5.68
C LEU A 76 9.25 -6.18 5.35
N PRO A 77 9.56 -6.42 4.07
CA PRO A 77 10.78 -7.12 3.68
C PRO A 77 12.02 -6.24 3.89
N ASN A 78 13.19 -6.84 3.73
CA ASN A 78 14.46 -6.13 3.87
C ASN A 78 14.80 -5.18 2.72
N ALA A 79 14.12 -5.29 1.58
CA ALA A 79 14.42 -4.56 0.36
C ALA A 79 13.23 -4.61 -0.64
N PRO A 80 13.20 -3.71 -1.64
CA PRO A 80 14.08 -2.54 -1.81
C PRO A 80 13.74 -1.41 -0.84
N TYR A 81 14.67 -0.48 -0.61
CA TYR A 81 14.35 0.76 0.11
C TYR A 81 13.66 1.76 -0.81
N SER A 82 12.74 2.53 -0.23
CA SER A 82 12.18 3.72 -0.84
C SER A 82 13.29 4.67 -1.24
N TYR A 83 13.19 5.17 -2.46
CA TYR A 83 14.14 6.10 -3.03
C TYR A 83 13.36 7.12 -3.86
N ASN A 84 13.65 8.41 -3.68
CA ASN A 84 12.99 9.47 -4.43
C ASN A 84 14.04 10.23 -5.25
N GLY A 85 14.29 9.74 -6.46
CA GLY A 85 15.30 10.27 -7.37
C GLY A 85 14.68 10.95 -8.58
N ARG A 86 15.46 11.83 -9.22
CA ARG A 86 15.04 12.58 -10.42
C ARG A 86 14.82 11.68 -11.65
N LEU A 87 15.56 10.58 -11.75
CA LEU A 87 15.51 9.68 -12.91
C LEU A 87 14.64 8.44 -12.65
N VAL A 88 14.69 7.93 -11.42
CA VAL A 88 13.92 6.79 -10.94
C VAL A 88 13.57 7.00 -9.47
N SER A 89 12.37 6.62 -9.10
CA SER A 89 11.90 6.49 -7.72
C SER A 89 11.43 5.07 -7.45
N ILE A 90 11.60 4.60 -6.22
CA ILE A 90 11.03 3.35 -5.69
C ILE A 90 9.98 3.75 -4.67
N LYS A 91 8.73 3.39 -4.94
CA LYS A 91 7.56 3.76 -4.14
C LYS A 91 6.92 2.49 -3.57
N TRP A 92 6.71 2.51 -2.26
CA TRP A 92 6.01 1.45 -1.55
C TRP A 92 4.57 1.85 -1.28
N ALA A 93 3.66 0.90 -1.48
CA ALA A 93 2.24 1.15 -1.29
C ALA A 93 1.50 -0.10 -0.81
N VAL A 94 0.36 0.15 -0.17
CA VAL A 94 -0.70 -0.84 0.00
C VAL A 94 -1.89 -0.40 -0.84
N GLU A 95 -2.40 -1.32 -1.66
CA GLU A 95 -3.63 -1.13 -2.41
C GLU A 95 -4.72 -2.05 -1.87
N LEU A 96 -5.90 -1.51 -1.59
CA LEU A 96 -7.14 -2.25 -1.36
C LEU A 96 -7.88 -2.33 -2.69
N VAL A 97 -8.20 -3.55 -3.13
CA VAL A 97 -9.00 -3.82 -4.34
C VAL A 97 -10.26 -4.56 -3.93
N VAL A 98 -11.42 -4.13 -4.43
CA VAL A 98 -12.71 -4.79 -4.18
C VAL A 98 -13.48 -4.97 -5.48
N GLU A 99 -13.85 -6.22 -5.77
CA GLU A 99 -14.56 -6.63 -6.98
C GLU A 99 -16.00 -7.06 -6.64
N PRO A 100 -16.96 -6.97 -7.58
CA PRO A 100 -16.79 -6.54 -8.97
C PRO A 100 -16.67 -5.01 -9.10
N GLY A 101 -15.85 -4.56 -10.06
CA GLY A 101 -15.70 -3.16 -10.47
C GLY A 101 -14.29 -2.61 -10.26
N SER A 102 -13.99 -1.42 -10.79
CA SER A 102 -12.67 -0.79 -10.64
C SER A 102 -12.52 -0.03 -9.31
N HIS A 103 -12.97 -0.62 -8.20
CA HIS A 103 -12.86 0.00 -6.89
C HIS A 103 -11.50 -0.33 -6.28
N SER A 104 -10.58 0.63 -6.32
CA SER A 104 -9.34 0.53 -5.55
C SER A 104 -9.02 1.79 -4.77
N LYS A 105 -8.26 1.60 -3.70
CA LYS A 105 -7.70 2.67 -2.89
C LYS A 105 -6.24 2.36 -2.62
N LEU A 106 -5.39 3.36 -2.68
CA LEU A 106 -3.96 3.22 -2.45
C LEU A 106 -3.51 4.15 -1.32
N VAL A 107 -2.57 3.67 -0.51
CA VAL A 107 -1.79 4.50 0.42
C VAL A 107 -0.30 4.22 0.23
N GLU A 108 0.49 5.29 0.11
CA GLU A 108 1.94 5.19 0.03
C GLU A 108 2.59 5.31 1.41
N PHE A 109 3.74 4.66 1.55
CA PHE A 109 4.64 4.80 2.69
C PHE A 109 6.10 4.70 2.23
N SER A 110 7.02 4.99 3.14
CA SER A 110 8.46 4.85 2.91
C SER A 110 9.04 3.70 3.73
N LEU A 111 9.78 2.82 3.06
CA LEU A 111 10.59 1.77 3.68
C LEU A 111 12.07 2.16 3.60
N SER A 112 12.74 2.38 4.73
CA SER A 112 14.17 2.69 4.73
C SER A 112 14.90 2.15 5.96
N ALA A 113 16.22 1.99 5.85
CA ALA A 113 17.05 1.41 6.90
C ALA A 113 16.98 2.16 8.24
N ASP A 114 16.89 3.49 8.20
CA ASP A 114 16.85 4.37 9.37
C ASP A 114 15.44 4.92 9.67
N GLY A 115 14.51 4.76 8.73
CA GLY A 115 13.20 5.40 8.74
C GLY A 115 13.21 6.80 8.14
N ARG A 116 14.22 7.23 7.35
CA ARG A 116 14.19 8.48 6.57
C ARG A 116 14.34 8.20 5.07
N ALA A 117 13.72 9.02 4.23
CA ALA A 117 14.01 9.01 2.80
C ALA A 117 15.46 9.47 2.56
N LEU A 118 16.23 8.68 1.79
CA LEU A 118 17.56 9.10 1.34
C LEU A 118 17.42 10.36 0.47
N GLN A 119 17.87 11.51 0.99
CA GLN A 119 18.02 12.72 0.18
C GLN A 119 19.44 12.77 -0.41
N PRO A 120 19.62 13.11 -1.70
CA PRO A 120 20.95 13.32 -2.24
C PRO A 120 21.59 14.54 -1.56
N GLN A 121 22.74 14.33 -0.91
CA GLN A 121 23.61 15.43 -0.51
C GLN A 121 24.32 15.95 -1.75
N ILE A 122 23.93 17.13 -2.22
CA ILE A 122 24.74 17.89 -3.17
C ILE A 122 25.85 18.55 -2.34
N GLN A 123 27.11 18.16 -2.60
CA GLN A 123 28.30 18.90 -2.17
C GLN A 123 28.48 20.15 -3.02
#